data_AF-A0A2A2MZN7-F1
#
_entry.id   AF-A0A2A2MZN7-F1
#
_cell.length_a   1.000
_cell.length_b   1.000
_cell.length_c   1.000
_cell.angle_alpha   90.00
_cell.angle_beta   90.00
_cell.angle_gamma   90.00
#
_symmetry.space_group_name_H-M   'P 1'
#
loop_
_entity.id
_entity.type
_entity.pdbx_description
1 polymer ?
#
loop_
_entity_poly.entity_id
_entity_poly.type
_entity_poly.pdbx_seq_one_letter_code
_entity_poly.pdbx_strand_id
1 'polypeptide(L)'
;MRNQHWSANLSSTSTTPECEAMKVLIQYTQAGKYRDQAWESLTLKAKGEIQAVTPSYAAQLIEQNKATLVMTEDEQVIFHS
;
A
#
# COMPACT_ATOMS: atom_id res chain seq x y z
N MET A 1 -16.46 -14.96 44.81
CA MET A 1 -15.13 -14.56 44.31
C MET A 1 -15.16 -14.64 42.80
N ARG A 2 -15.39 -13.51 42.15
CA ARG A 2 -15.69 -13.49 40.73
C ARG A 2 -15.16 -12.18 40.14
N ASN A 3 -14.42 -12.34 39.06
CA ASN A 3 -14.24 -11.40 37.95
C ASN A 3 -13.03 -10.47 38.11
N GLN A 4 -11.88 -10.93 37.60
CA GLN A 4 -10.81 -10.03 37.19
C GLN A 4 -11.35 -9.20 36.01
N HIS A 5 -11.65 -7.94 36.29
CA HIS A 5 -12.01 -6.95 35.30
C HIS A 5 -10.75 -6.64 34.49
N TRP A 6 -10.66 -7.17 33.27
CA TRP A 6 -9.66 -6.74 32.29
C TRP A 6 -10.04 -5.32 31.85
N SER A 7 -9.46 -4.33 32.51
CA SER A 7 -9.49 -2.95 32.04
C SER A 7 -8.52 -2.84 30.88
N ALA A 8 -9.01 -2.98 29.65
CA ALA A 8 -8.26 -2.56 28.48
C ALA A 8 -8.06 -1.04 28.59
N ASN A 9 -6.84 -0.62 28.94
CA ASN A 9 -6.43 0.77 28.83
C ASN A 9 -6.50 1.17 27.36
N LEU A 10 -7.63 1.77 26.95
CA LEU A 10 -7.77 2.51 25.71
C LEU A 10 -7.02 3.85 25.85
N SER A 11 -5.68 3.78 25.88
CA SER A 11 -4.86 4.92 25.47
C SER A 11 -4.82 4.88 23.95
N SER A 12 -5.76 5.57 23.31
CA SER A 12 -5.77 5.85 21.88
C SER A 12 -4.62 6.79 21.52
N THR A 13 -3.37 6.34 21.64
CA THR A 13 -2.32 6.85 20.77
C THR A 13 -2.56 6.19 19.44
N SER A 14 -2.95 6.98 18.45
CA SER A 14 -3.11 6.62 17.05
C SER A 14 -1.77 6.21 16.44
N THR A 15 -1.23 5.09 16.89
CA THR A 15 -0.34 4.28 16.08
C THR A 15 -1.20 3.10 15.67
N THR A 16 -2.10 3.37 14.71
CA THR A 16 -2.41 2.34 13.75
C THR A 16 -1.05 1.77 13.36
N PRO A 17 -0.83 0.44 13.36
CA PRO A 17 0.13 -0.10 12.44
C PRO A 17 -0.45 0.25 11.06
N GLU A 18 -0.24 1.51 10.64
CA GLU A 18 -0.12 1.80 9.23
C GLU A 18 0.70 0.63 8.71
N CYS A 19 0.28 0.00 7.62
CA CYS A 19 1.04 -1.08 7.01
C CYS A 19 2.37 -0.55 6.42
N GLU A 20 3.07 0.30 7.18
CA GLU A 20 4.48 0.65 7.21
C GLU A 20 5.27 -0.61 7.57
N ALA A 21 5.23 -1.56 6.65
CA ALA A 21 6.35 -2.46 6.48
C ALA A 21 6.30 -2.82 5.02
N MET A 22 7.01 -2.05 4.21
CA MET A 22 7.33 -2.33 2.81
C MET A 22 6.24 -1.95 1.79
N LYS A 23 6.48 -0.85 1.08
CA LYS A 23 5.81 -0.52 -0.19
C LYS A 23 6.69 -0.94 -1.36
N VAL A 24 6.09 -1.28 -2.51
CA VAL A 24 6.81 -1.55 -3.78
C VAL A 24 6.52 -0.46 -4.80
N LEU A 25 7.48 -0.18 -5.67
CA LEU A 25 7.27 0.75 -6.80
C LEU A 25 6.59 0.05 -7.98
N ILE A 26 5.51 0.66 -8.46
CA ILE A 26 4.85 0.27 -9.71
C ILE A 26 4.81 1.44 -10.69
N GLN A 27 4.79 1.14 -11.98
CA GLN A 27 4.49 2.08 -13.04
C GLN A 27 3.09 1.81 -13.59
N TYR A 28 2.23 2.82 -13.62
CA TYR A 28 0.90 2.69 -14.21
C TYR A 28 1.01 2.58 -15.73
N THR A 29 0.39 1.57 -16.34
CA THR A 29 0.34 1.41 -17.80
C THR A 29 -0.90 2.03 -18.42
N GLN A 30 -1.89 2.35 -17.59
CA GLN A 30 -3.16 2.96 -17.98
C GLN A 30 -3.42 4.20 -17.13
N ALA A 31 -4.06 5.22 -17.72
CA ALA A 31 -4.52 6.37 -16.97
C ALA A 31 -5.87 6.05 -16.32
N GLY A 32 -6.06 6.47 -15.09
CA GLY A 32 -7.26 6.09 -14.34
C GLY A 32 -7.28 6.60 -12.92
N LYS A 33 -8.34 6.25 -12.21
CA LYS A 33 -8.50 6.53 -10.79
C LYS A 33 -8.01 5.33 -10.00
N TYR A 34 -6.99 5.52 -9.17
CA TYR A 34 -6.37 4.46 -8.39
C TYR A 34 -6.37 4.83 -6.91
N ARG A 35 -6.52 3.80 -6.07
CA ARG A 35 -6.56 3.91 -4.62
C ARG A 35 -5.96 2.62 -4.04
N ASP A 36 -4.78 2.75 -3.42
CA ASP A 36 -4.06 1.65 -2.77
C ASP A 36 -4.75 1.28 -1.44
N GLN A 37 -4.99 2.28 -0.59
CA GLN A 37 -5.65 2.05 0.70
C GLN A 37 -7.07 2.60 0.75
N ALA A 38 -7.97 1.88 1.44
CA ALA A 38 -9.39 2.26 1.55
C ALA A 38 -9.61 3.67 2.15
N TRP A 39 -8.66 4.15 2.96
CA TRP A 39 -8.66 5.44 3.63
C TRP A 39 -7.91 6.54 2.85
N GLU A 40 -7.21 6.19 1.77
CA GLU A 40 -6.55 7.17 0.91
C GLU A 40 -7.52 7.80 -0.09
N SER A 41 -7.20 9.05 -0.48
CA SER A 41 -7.91 9.75 -1.52
C SER A 41 -7.72 9.07 -2.88
N LEU A 42 -8.82 8.91 -3.63
CA LEU A 42 -8.79 8.41 -4.98
C LEU A 42 -8.05 9.41 -5.89
N THR A 43 -6.81 9.09 -6.24
CA THR A 43 -5.98 9.92 -7.11
C THR A 43 -6.12 9.52 -8.57
N LEU A 44 -6.14 10.53 -9.44
CA LEU A 44 -5.96 10.34 -10.88
C LEU A 44 -4.48 10.10 -11.17
N LYS A 45 -4.17 8.99 -11.82
CA LYS A 45 -2.82 8.63 -12.25
C LYS A 45 -2.74 8.63 -13.76
N ALA A 46 -1.62 9.15 -14.27
CA ALA A 46 -1.32 9.09 -15.68
C ALA A 46 -0.61 7.78 -16.05
N LYS A 47 -0.71 7.38 -17.32
CA LYS A 47 0.14 6.31 -17.86
C LYS A 47 1.62 6.75 -17.79
N GLY A 48 2.47 5.86 -17.30
CA GLY A 48 3.91 6.06 -17.10
C GLY A 48 4.26 6.59 -15.71
N GLU A 49 3.27 7.01 -14.91
CA GLU A 49 3.51 7.51 -13.55
C GLU A 49 3.96 6.38 -12.63
N ILE A 50 4.95 6.66 -11.77
CA ILE A 50 5.52 5.70 -10.82
C ILE A 50 5.05 6.06 -9.42
N GLN A 51 4.59 5.07 -8.65
CA GLN A 51 4.17 5.27 -7.26
C GLN A 51 4.54 4.08 -6.38
N ALA A 52 4.85 4.38 -5.11
CA ALA A 52 4.98 3.39 -4.05
C ALA A 52 3.60 2.95 -3.54
N VAL A 53 3.30 1.65 -3.63
CA VAL A 53 2.02 1.07 -3.21
C VAL A 53 2.23 -0.20 -2.39
N THR A 54 1.19 -0.72 -1.74
CA THR A 54 1.30 -2.02 -1.07
C THR A 54 1.60 -3.15 -2.07
N PRO A 55 2.41 -4.15 -1.71
CA PRO A 55 2.69 -5.31 -2.57
C PRO A 55 1.43 -6.00 -3.07
N SER A 56 0.41 -6.12 -2.22
CA SER A 56 -0.88 -6.72 -2.57
C SER A 56 -1.65 -5.90 -3.61
N TYR A 57 -1.58 -4.58 -3.55
CA TYR A 57 -2.20 -3.71 -4.55
C TYR A 57 -1.43 -3.73 -5.88
N ALA A 58 -0.10 -3.69 -5.82
CA ALA A 58 0.75 -3.87 -6.99
C ALA A 58 0.41 -5.17 -7.74
N ALA A 59 0.32 -6.29 -7.02
CA ALA A 59 -0.04 -7.58 -7.60
C ALA A 59 -1.39 -7.53 -8.33
N GLN A 60 -2.42 -6.94 -7.72
CA GLN A 60 -3.74 -6.78 -8.36
C GLN A 60 -3.69 -5.93 -9.63
N LEU A 61 -2.93 -4.84 -9.63
CA LEU A 61 -2.81 -3.98 -10.81
C LEU A 61 -2.04 -4.65 -11.93
N ILE A 62 -1.01 -5.43 -11.60
CA ILE A 62 -0.22 -6.20 -12.57
C ILE A 62 -1.07 -7.32 -13.18
N GLU A 63 -1.82 -8.06 -12.37
CA GLU A 63 -2.75 -9.09 -12.84
C GLU A 63 -3.79 -8.51 -13.82
N GLN A 64 -4.25 -7.28 -13.55
CA GLN A 64 -5.18 -6.56 -14.42
C GLN A 64 -4.51 -5.84 -15.61
N ASN A 65 -3.20 -5.98 -15.81
CA ASN A 65 -2.42 -5.27 -16.84
C ASN A 65 -2.57 -3.73 -16.77
N LYS A 66 -2.82 -3.19 -15.57
CA LYS A 66 -2.97 -1.75 -15.28
C LYS A 66 -1.70 -1.10 -14.76
N ALA A 67 -0.74 -1.90 -14.31
CA ALA A 67 0.57 -1.45 -13.88
C ALA A 67 1.64 -2.52 -14.15
N THR A 68 2.90 -2.12 -14.09
CA THR A 68 4.08 -2.99 -14.13
C THR A 68 4.94 -2.72 -12.89
N LEU A 69 5.63 -3.75 -12.40
CA LEU A 69 6.56 -3.57 -11.28
C LEU A 69 7.80 -2.81 -11.77
N VAL A 70 8.27 -1.84 -10.98
CA VAL A 70 9.54 -1.15 -11.25
C VAL A 70 10.65 -1.92 -10.55
N MET A 71 11.56 -2.46 -11.34
CA MET A 71 12.77 -3.14 -10.90
C MET A 71 13.99 -2.29 -11.28
N THR A 72 15.08 -2.42 -10.52
CA THR A 72 16.38 -1.87 -10.93
C THR A 72 16.97 -2.70 -12.09
N GLU A 73 18.05 -2.21 -12.72
CA GLU A 73 18.78 -2.97 -13.75
C GLU A 73 19.26 -4.34 -13.27
N ASP A 74 19.49 -4.49 -11.96
CA ASP A 74 19.81 -5.76 -11.30
C ASP A 74 18.59 -6.65 -11.00
N GLU A 75 17.43 -6.39 -11.60
CA GLU A 75 16.17 -7.11 -11.39
C GLU A 75 15.67 -7.08 -9.93
N GLN A 76 16.16 -6.15 -9.11
CA GLN A 76 15.76 -6.02 -7.71
C GLN A 76 14.50 -5.15 -7.60
N VAL A 77 13.53 -5.64 -6.82
CA VAL A 77 12.31 -4.89 -6.50
C VAL A 77 12.64 -3.74 -5.56
N ILE A 78 12.27 -2.52 -5.93
CA ILE A 78 12.51 -1.33 -5.10
C ILE A 78 11.42 -1.25 -4.04
N PHE A 79 11.84 -1.25 -2.77
CA PHE A 79 10.97 -1.08 -1.63
C PHE A 79 11.13 0.31 -1.01
N HIS A 80 10.02 0.94 -0.63
CA HIS A 80 10.01 2.19 0.12
C HIS A 80 9.62 1.92 1.59
N SER A 81 10.41 2.47 2.52
CA SER A 81 10.12 2.52 3.97
C SER A 81 9.30 3.73 4.32
#